data_AF-A0A935WYJ0-F1
#
_entry.id   AF-A0A935WYJ0-F1
#
_cell.length_a   1.000
_cell.length_b   1.000
_cell.length_c   1.000
_cell.angle_alpha   90.00
_cell.angle_beta   90.00
_cell.angle_gamma   90.00
#
_symmetry.space_group_name_H-M   'P 1'
#
loop_
_entity.id
_entity.type
_entity.pdbx_description
1 polymer ?
#
loop_
_entity_poly.entity_id
_entity_poly.type
_entity_poly.pdbx_seq_one_letter_code
_entity_poly.pdbx_strand_id
1 'polypeptide(L)'
;MADDTYLDQPDDPSWAELVFRPDGSRRVLRRRANGDCTFLGAHGCTLALETRPLVCRMYPFDYTESGLREELSHGCPTELLPRGQGLLEALDMNREAAVVWHEALYRELAMERDDEDRSDLRPEK
;
A
#
# COMPACT_ATOMS: atom_id res chain seq x y z
N MET A 1 15.49 12.01 -5.43
CA MET A 1 15.76 10.91 -6.37
C MET A 1 14.60 9.95 -6.25
N ALA A 2 13.98 9.58 -7.37
CA ALA A 2 12.98 8.52 -7.37
C ALA A 2 13.68 7.23 -6.93
N ASP A 3 13.07 6.51 -6.00
CA ASP A 3 13.52 5.19 -5.57
C ASP A 3 13.19 4.21 -6.72
N ASP A 4 14.23 3.66 -7.37
CA ASP A 4 14.11 2.79 -8.55
C ASP A 4 13.21 1.57 -8.31
N THR A 5 13.06 1.14 -7.05
CA THR A 5 12.14 0.08 -6.61
C THR A 5 10.67 0.34 -7.02
N TYR A 6 10.31 1.59 -7.32
CA TYR A 6 8.97 1.97 -7.72
C TYR A 6 8.78 2.15 -9.22
N LEU A 7 9.88 2.15 -9.99
CA LEU A 7 9.85 2.27 -11.44
C LEU A 7 9.83 0.89 -12.12
N ASP A 8 10.35 -0.13 -11.43
CA ASP A 8 10.47 -1.49 -11.93
C ASP A 8 9.39 -2.40 -11.31
N GLN A 9 8.17 -2.35 -11.86
CA GLN A 9 7.04 -3.22 -11.53
C GLN A 9 6.51 -3.87 -12.83
N PRO A 10 7.28 -4.76 -13.48
CA PRO A 10 6.92 -5.31 -14.80
C PRO A 10 5.62 -6.12 -14.79
N ASP A 11 5.17 -6.55 -13.62
CA ASP A 11 3.94 -7.31 -13.38
C ASP A 11 2.75 -6.45 -12.91
N ASP A 12 2.95 -5.13 -12.76
CA ASP A 12 1.88 -4.14 -12.58
C ASP A 12 2.11 -2.93 -13.51
N PRO A 13 1.80 -3.07 -14.81
CA PRO A 13 2.11 -2.04 -15.81
C PRO A 13 1.38 -0.71 -15.56
N SER A 14 0.23 -0.75 -14.89
CA SER A 14 -0.59 0.43 -14.59
C SER A 14 -0.10 1.18 -13.35
N TRP A 15 0.68 0.55 -12.48
CA TRP A 15 1.15 1.15 -11.22
C TRP A 15 1.89 2.47 -11.42
N ALA A 16 2.87 2.49 -12.33
CA ALA A 16 3.66 3.69 -12.56
C ALA A 16 2.80 4.84 -13.09
N GLU A 17 1.85 4.55 -13.98
CA GLU A 17 0.94 5.56 -14.53
C GLU A 17 0.00 6.13 -13.46
N LEU A 18 -0.46 5.28 -12.54
CA LEU A 18 -1.47 5.65 -11.54
C LEU A 18 -0.88 6.29 -10.28
N VAL A 19 0.36 5.96 -9.90
CA VAL A 19 0.96 6.38 -8.62
C VAL A 19 1.82 7.64 -8.75
N PHE A 20 2.38 7.89 -9.94
CA PHE A 20 3.11 9.13 -10.20
C PHE A 20 2.18 10.22 -10.73
N ARG A 21 2.30 11.41 -10.16
CA ARG A 21 1.63 12.61 -10.66
C ARG A 21 2.31 13.13 -11.94
N PRO A 22 1.65 14.00 -12.72
CA PRO A 22 2.25 14.61 -13.90
C PRO A 22 3.56 15.37 -13.64
N ASP A 23 3.75 15.90 -12.42
CA ASP A 23 4.99 16.56 -12.00
C ASP A 23 6.11 15.59 -11.58
N GLY A 24 5.87 14.28 -11.70
CA GLY A 24 6.78 13.20 -11.31
C GLY A 24 6.84 12.95 -9.81
N SER A 25 6.04 13.65 -8.99
CA SER A 25 5.92 13.39 -7.56
C SER A 25 5.00 12.20 -7.30
N ARG A 26 5.10 11.61 -6.10
CA ARG A 26 4.15 10.60 -5.63
C ARG A 26 3.98 10.67 -4.12
N ARG A 27 2.96 10.01 -3.58
CA ARG A 27 2.85 9.83 -2.14
C ARG A 27 3.87 8.79 -1.67
N VAL A 28 4.57 9.11 -0.60
CA VAL A 28 5.52 8.20 0.05
C VAL A 28 5.24 8.14 1.53
N LEU A 29 5.47 6.97 2.12
CA LEU A 29 5.36 6.78 3.55
C LEU A 29 6.36 7.67 4.26
N ARG A 30 5.90 8.51 5.19
CA ARG A 30 6.78 9.29 6.04
C ARG A 30 7.50 8.36 7.02
N ARG A 31 8.83 8.44 7.04
CA ARG A 31 9.69 7.62 7.90
C ARG A 31 10.39 8.47 8.95
N ARG A 32 10.66 7.88 10.11
CA ARG A 32 11.58 8.39 11.13
C ARG A 32 13.03 8.21 10.65
N ALA A 33 13.98 8.81 11.36
CA ALA A 33 15.40 8.72 11.02
C ALA A 33 15.95 7.28 10.99
N ASN A 34 15.33 6.35 11.73
CA ASN A 34 15.69 4.93 11.74
C ASN A 34 15.03 4.12 10.61
N GLY A 35 14.23 4.75 9.74
CA GLY A 35 13.54 4.08 8.64
C GLY A 35 12.11 3.62 8.96
N ASP A 36 11.69 3.63 10.23
CA ASP A 36 10.35 3.19 10.62
C ASP A 36 9.26 4.15 10.12
N CYS A 37 8.09 3.60 9.82
CA CYS A 37 6.87 4.40 9.67
C CYS A 37 6.68 5.30 10.90
N THR A 38 6.30 6.57 10.70
CA THR A 38 6.03 7.50 11.81
C THR A 38 4.91 7.05 12.74
N PHE A 39 4.00 6.19 12.27
CA PHE A 39 2.91 5.60 13.04
C PHE A 39 3.22 4.21 13.62
N LEU A 40 4.44 3.70 13.45
CA LEU A 40 4.83 2.42 14.05
C LEU A 40 5.11 2.61 15.55
N GLY A 41 4.31 1.99 16.40
CA GLY A 41 4.51 1.92 17.85
C GLY A 41 5.19 0.62 18.28
N ALA A 42 5.40 0.46 19.58
CA ALA A 42 6.05 -0.74 20.15
C ALA A 42 5.25 -2.04 19.93
N HIS A 43 3.95 -1.94 19.68
CA HIS A 43 3.04 -3.07 19.47
C HIS A 43 2.39 -3.06 18.08
N GLY A 44 3.02 -2.41 17.11
CA GLY A 44 2.50 -2.27 15.74
C GLY A 44 1.96 -0.88 15.44
N CYS A 45 1.20 -0.76 14.34
CA CYS A 45 0.68 0.52 13.85
C CYS A 45 -0.28 1.15 14.87
N THR A 46 -0.03 2.42 15.24
CA THR A 46 -0.86 3.16 16.20
C THR A 46 -2.16 3.69 15.60
N LEU A 47 -2.33 3.59 14.27
CA LEU A 47 -3.59 3.94 13.61
C LEU A 47 -4.60 2.80 13.75
N ALA A 48 -5.85 3.16 14.03
CA ALA A 48 -6.99 2.26 13.91
C ALA A 48 -7.16 1.79 12.45
N LEU A 49 -7.68 0.58 12.24
CA LEU A 49 -7.68 -0.11 10.95
C LEU A 49 -8.31 0.75 9.83
N GLU A 50 -9.44 1.37 10.12
CA GLU A 50 -10.22 2.23 9.24
C GLU A 50 -9.55 3.57 8.91
N THR A 51 -8.50 3.96 9.66
CA THR A 51 -7.69 5.16 9.40
C THR A 51 -6.42 4.82 8.61
N ARG A 52 -5.99 3.54 8.61
CA ARG A 52 -4.78 3.13 7.90
C ARG A 52 -4.94 3.34 6.38
N PRO A 53 -3.89 3.73 5.64
CA PRO A 53 -3.91 3.69 4.17
C PRO A 53 -4.28 2.29 3.67
N LEU A 54 -4.99 2.19 2.54
CA LEU A 54 -5.42 0.90 1.98
C LEU A 54 -4.24 -0.07 1.76
N VAL A 55 -3.11 0.45 1.26
CA VAL A 55 -1.85 -0.32 1.11
C VAL A 55 -1.38 -0.97 2.42
N CYS A 56 -1.60 -0.30 3.56
CA CYS A 56 -1.24 -0.82 4.89
C CYS A 56 -2.30 -1.76 5.47
N ARG A 57 -3.56 -1.66 5.04
CA ARG A 57 -4.62 -2.59 5.44
C ARG A 57 -4.46 -3.95 4.76
N MET A 58 -3.86 -3.99 3.57
CA MET A 58 -3.67 -5.23 2.82
C MET A 58 -2.43 -6.03 3.24
N TYR A 59 -1.49 -5.46 4.01
CA TYR A 59 -0.32 -6.21 4.46
C TYR A 59 -0.73 -7.42 5.33
N PRO A 60 -0.24 -8.65 5.06
CA PRO A 60 0.94 -8.99 4.28
C PRO A 60 0.67 -9.50 2.85
N PHE A 61 -0.51 -9.25 2.29
CA PHE A 61 -0.78 -9.61 0.89
C PHE A 61 0.00 -8.68 -0.04
N ASP A 62 0.80 -9.26 -0.93
CA ASP A 62 1.30 -8.56 -2.10
C ASP A 62 0.21 -8.55 -3.19
N TYR A 63 0.27 -7.59 -4.10
CA TYR A 63 -0.76 -7.38 -5.13
C TYR A 63 -0.21 -6.69 -6.38
N THR A 64 -0.99 -6.75 -7.45
CA THR A 64 -0.87 -5.93 -8.67
C THR A 64 -2.26 -5.42 -9.03
N GLU A 65 -2.42 -4.66 -10.11
CA GLU A 65 -3.75 -4.23 -10.59
C GLU A 65 -4.70 -5.42 -10.79
N SER A 66 -4.16 -6.58 -11.20
CA SER A 66 -4.97 -7.78 -11.44
C SER A 66 -5.55 -8.44 -10.18
N GLY A 67 -5.02 -8.10 -8.99
CA GLY A 67 -5.50 -8.63 -7.72
C GLY A 67 -4.38 -8.94 -6.71
N LEU A 68 -4.77 -9.65 -5.65
CA LEU A 68 -3.85 -10.13 -4.61
C LEU A 68 -3.07 -11.36 -5.07
N ARG A 69 -1.77 -11.41 -4.82
CA ARG A 69 -0.94 -12.59 -5.06
C ARG A 69 -1.28 -13.71 -4.10
N GLU A 70 -0.97 -14.95 -4.47
CA GLU A 70 -1.12 -16.11 -3.58
C GLU A 70 -0.08 -16.09 -2.46
N GLU A 71 1.15 -15.73 -2.80
CA GLU A 71 2.26 -15.60 -1.87
C GLU A 71 2.15 -14.33 -1.02
N LEU A 72 2.51 -14.45 0.26
CA LEU A 72 2.57 -13.33 1.20
C LEU A 72 3.96 -12.69 1.13
N SER A 73 4.00 -11.40 1.49
CA SER A 73 5.21 -10.60 1.43
C SER A 73 6.40 -11.24 2.15
N HIS A 74 7.54 -11.32 1.45
CA HIS A 74 8.79 -11.89 1.94
C HIS A 74 9.49 -10.92 2.91
N GLY A 75 8.94 -10.76 4.10
CA GLY A 75 9.51 -9.90 5.13
C GLY A 75 8.98 -10.16 6.54
N CYS A 76 7.91 -10.94 6.67
CA CYS A 76 7.40 -11.36 7.96
C CYS A 76 8.29 -12.44 8.58
N PRO A 77 8.82 -12.22 9.81
CA PRO A 77 9.63 -13.22 10.51
C PRO A 77 8.74 -14.33 11.07
N THR A 78 8.28 -15.22 10.18
CA THR A 78 7.35 -16.32 10.52
C THR A 78 7.98 -17.33 11.48
N GLU A 79 9.30 -17.36 11.59
CA GLU A 79 10.05 -18.14 12.58
C GLU A 79 9.78 -17.73 14.03
N LEU A 80 9.26 -16.52 14.26
CA LEU A 80 8.86 -16.04 15.58
C LEU A 80 7.44 -16.49 15.97
N LEU A 81 6.68 -17.09 15.05
CA LEU A 81 5.32 -17.53 15.31
C LEU A 81 5.30 -18.84 16.15
N PRO A 82 4.33 -18.99 17.06
CA PRO A 82 4.03 -20.26 17.70
C PRO A 82 3.86 -21.39 16.69
N ARG A 83 4.27 -22.60 17.08
CA ARG A 83 4.13 -23.80 16.24
C ARG A 83 2.67 -23.99 15.83
N GLY A 84 2.42 -24.04 14.52
CA GLY A 84 1.10 -24.26 13.95
C GLY A 84 0.26 -22.99 13.75
N GLN A 85 0.71 -21.82 14.22
CA GLN A 85 0.03 -20.55 13.95
C GLN A 85 0.44 -20.01 12.57
N GLY A 86 -0.56 -19.68 11.75
CA GLY A 86 -0.34 -19.05 10.45
C GLY A 86 -0.07 -17.55 10.56
N LEU A 87 0.64 -16.97 9.59
CA LEU A 87 0.93 -15.53 9.57
C LEU A 87 -0.35 -14.68 9.51
N LEU A 88 -1.33 -15.08 8.69
CA LEU A 88 -2.60 -14.34 8.56
C LEU A 88 -3.40 -14.38 9.87
N GLU A 89 -3.39 -15.51 10.56
CA GLU A 89 -4.02 -15.65 11.88
C GLU A 89 -3.33 -14.76 12.92
N ALA A 90 -1.99 -14.76 12.93
CA ALA A 90 -1.22 -13.93 13.86
C ALA A 90 -1.42 -12.42 13.65
N LEU A 91 -1.74 -12.00 12.41
CA LEU A 91 -1.98 -10.60 12.05
C LEU A 91 -3.47 -10.23 12.01
N ASP A 92 -4.38 -11.18 12.29
CA ASP A 92 -5.83 -11.01 12.16
C ASP A 92 -6.26 -10.51 10.76
N MET A 93 -5.69 -11.14 9.73
CA MET A 93 -5.84 -10.72 8.33
C MET A 93 -6.80 -11.62 7.56
N ASN A 94 -7.75 -10.98 6.87
CA ASN A 94 -8.75 -11.65 6.04
C ASN A 94 -8.54 -11.31 4.55
N ARG A 95 -8.39 -12.34 3.71
CA ARG A 95 -8.24 -12.20 2.25
C ARG A 95 -9.46 -11.54 1.59
N GLU A 96 -10.68 -11.85 2.03
CA GLU A 96 -11.91 -11.26 1.47
C GLU A 96 -11.94 -9.74 1.70
N ALA A 97 -11.55 -9.30 2.90
CA ALA A 97 -11.43 -7.87 3.21
C ALA A 97 -10.32 -7.21 2.37
N ALA A 98 -9.19 -7.89 2.19
CA ALA A 98 -8.08 -7.38 1.38
C ALA A 98 -8.47 -7.22 -0.10
N VAL A 99 -9.31 -8.09 -0.66
CA VAL A 99 -9.85 -7.92 -2.03
C VAL A 99 -10.67 -6.64 -2.14
N VAL A 100 -11.54 -6.36 -1.16
CA VAL A 100 -12.32 -5.11 -1.15
C VAL A 100 -11.42 -3.88 -1.03
N TRP A 101 -10.36 -3.94 -0.22
CA TRP A 101 -9.40 -2.85 -0.10
C TRP A 101 -8.54 -2.65 -1.35
N HIS A 102 -8.25 -3.73 -2.07
CA HIS A 102 -7.54 -3.68 -3.35
C HIS A 102 -8.38 -2.94 -4.40
N GLU A 103 -9.64 -3.32 -4.57
CA GLU A 103 -10.55 -2.63 -5.49
C GLU A 103 -10.71 -1.14 -5.14
N ALA A 104 -10.78 -0.83 -3.84
CA ALA A 104 -10.85 0.55 -3.37
C ALA A 104 -9.56 1.32 -3.71
N LEU A 105 -8.39 0.69 -3.58
CA LEU A 105 -7.10 1.33 -3.85
C LEU A 105 -7.00 1.75 -5.31
N TYR A 106 -7.25 0.83 -6.26
CA TYR A 106 -7.14 1.17 -7.68
C TYR A 106 -8.21 2.17 -8.13
N ARG A 107 -9.39 2.15 -7.49
CA ARG A 107 -10.40 3.18 -7.70
C ARG A 107 -9.93 4.56 -7.22
N GLU A 108 -9.34 4.66 -6.03
CA GLU A 108 -8.78 5.92 -5.51
C GLU A 108 -7.65 6.42 -6.42
N LEU A 109 -6.76 5.54 -6.85
CA LEU A 109 -5.66 5.92 -7.75
C LEU A 109 -6.17 6.44 -9.12
N ALA A 110 -7.17 5.77 -9.71
CA ALA A 110 -7.77 6.22 -10.96
C ALA A 110 -8.49 7.57 -10.82
N MET A 111 -9.25 7.77 -9.74
CA MET A 111 -9.93 9.04 -9.45
C MET A 111 -8.94 10.18 -9.24
N GLU A 112 -7.84 9.95 -8.51
CA GLU A 112 -6.81 10.97 -8.30
C GLU A 112 -6.16 11.39 -9.61
N ARG A 113 -5.93 10.47 -10.55
CA ARG A 113 -5.43 10.80 -11.89
C ARG A 113 -6.43 11.68 -12.65
N ASP A 114 -7.69 11.28 -12.68
CA ASP A 114 -8.74 11.99 -13.40
C ASP A 114 -9.00 13.40 -12.82
N ASP A 115 -9.00 13.55 -11.49
CA ASP A 115 -9.13 14.86 -10.81
C ASP A 115 -7.92 15.78 -11.07
N GLU A 116 -6.72 15.21 -11.19
CA GLU A 116 -5.53 15.98 -11.57
C GLU A 116 -5.61 16.44 -13.04
N ASP A 117 -6.16 15.64 -13.95
CA ASP A 117 -6.41 16.05 -15.34
C ASP A 117 -7.46 17.16 -15.46
N ARG A 118 -8.34 17.27 -14.46
CA ARG A 118 -9.31 18.37 -14.29
C ARG A 118 -8.67 19.64 -13.71
N SER A 119 -7.70 20.17 -14.44
CA SER A 119 -7.07 21.48 -14.17
C SER A 119 -8.06 22.64 -14.01
N ASP A 120 -9.31 22.49 -14.46
CA ASP A 120 -10.42 23.44 -14.30
C ASP A 120 -10.95 23.59 -12.86
N LEU A 121 -10.66 22.63 -11.96
CA LEU A 121 -11.19 22.61 -10.59
C LEU A 121 -10.18 23.01 -9.51
N ARG A 122 -8.92 23.27 -9.85
CA ARG A 122 -7.90 23.61 -8.86
C ARG A 122 -8.04 25.08 -8.43
N PRO A 123 -8.19 25.39 -7.13
CA PRO A 123 -8.12 26.78 -6.67
C PRO A 123 -6.73 27.33 -6.97
N GLU A 124 -6.68 28.56 -7.49
CA GLU A 124 -5.44 29.27 -7.77
C GLU A 124 -4.59 29.37 -6.49
N LYS A 125 -3.33 28.98 -6.60
CA LYS A 125 -2.35 28.93 -5.49
C LYS A 125 -1.91 30.32 -5.05
#